data_AF-G2GH41-F1
#
_entry.id   AF-G2GH41-F1
#
_cell.length_a   1.000
_cell.length_b   1.000
_cell.length_c   1.000
_cell.angle_alpha   90.00
_cell.angle_beta   90.00
_cell.angle_gamma   90.00
#
_symmetry.space_group_name_H-M   'P 1'
#
loop_
_entity.id
_entity.type
_entity.pdbx_description
1 polymer ?
#
loop_
_entity_poly.entity_id
_entity_poly.type
_entity_poly.pdbx_seq_one_letter_code
_entity_poly.pdbx_strand_id
1 'polypeptide(L)' 'MVGYLCGHCSHAWARPVEDDLDVHDIVRVDLPDRTLYGDVWQVEDDRVQVRGPGGGLLWVERWRVILY' A
#
# COMPACT_ATOMS: atom_id res chain seq x y z
N MET A 1 2.93 -5.24 14.08
CA MET A 1 1.68 -4.50 14.39
C MET A 1 2.03 -3.02 14.52
N VAL A 2 1.79 -2.22 13.49
CA VAL A 2 2.07 -0.77 13.50
C VAL A 2 0.76 -0.03 13.79
N GLY A 3 0.72 0.72 14.89
CA GLY A 3 -0.45 1.47 15.34
C GLY A 3 -0.40 2.92 14.89
N TYR A 4 -1.29 3.32 13.99
CA TYR A 4 -1.49 4.72 13.63
C TYR A 4 -2.51 5.36 14.58
N LEU A 5 -2.03 6.21 15.49
CA LEU A 5 -2.89 7.01 16.38
C LEU A 5 -3.35 8.26 15.63
N CYS A 6 -4.53 8.20 15.02
CA CYS A 6 -5.24 9.40 14.59
C CYS A 6 -5.84 10.09 15.83
N GLY A 7 -5.26 11.21 16.28
CA GLY A 7 -5.61 11.91 17.52
C GLY A 7 -7.02 12.53 17.59
N HIS A 8 -7.95 12.17 16.70
CA HIS A 8 -9.31 12.70 16.68
C HIS A 8 -10.41 11.63 16.70
N CYS A 9 -10.06 10.36 16.52
CA CYS A 9 -11.04 9.28 16.44
C CYS A 9 -10.64 8.17 17.40
N SER A 10 -11.37 8.01 18.50
CA SER A 10 -11.21 6.89 19.46
C SER A 10 -11.61 5.52 18.88
N HIS A 11 -11.46 5.34 17.56
CA HIS A 11 -11.64 4.11 16.84
C HIS A 11 -10.30 3.77 16.19
N ALA A 12 -9.53 2.91 16.86
CA ALA A 12 -8.37 2.28 16.25
C ALA A 12 -8.87 1.33 15.14
N TRP A 13 -8.87 1.79 13.90
CA TRP A 13 -9.09 0.92 12.74
C TRP A 13 -7.78 0.18 12.46
N ALA A 14 -7.64 -1.01 13.04
CA ALA A 14 -6.70 -2.00 12.54
C ALA A 14 -7.36 -2.69 11.35
N ARG A 15 -7.18 -2.17 10.14
CA ARG A 15 -7.26 -3.08 8.99
C ARG A 15 -6.02 -3.96 9.11
N PRO A 16 -6.16 -5.29 9.20
CA PRO A 16 -5.02 -6.15 8.93
C PRO A 16 -4.66 -5.86 7.48
N VAL A 17 -3.61 -5.07 7.26
CA VAL A 17 -2.80 -5.27 6.06
C VAL A 17 -2.28 -6.67 6.29
N GLU A 18 -2.84 -7.64 5.54
CA GLU A 18 -2.25 -8.97 5.48
C GLU A 18 -0.75 -8.76 5.25
N ASP A 19 0.06 -9.29 6.14
CA ASP A 19 1.50 -9.11 6.09
C ASP A 19 2.10 -9.77 4.83
N ASP A 20 1.29 -10.59 4.16
CA ASP A 20 1.47 -11.24 2.85
C ASP A 20 1.42 -10.26 1.65
N LEU A 21 2.17 -9.16 1.72
CA LEU A 21 2.46 -8.40 0.51
C LEU A 21 3.73 -8.97 -0.13
N ASP A 22 3.58 -9.81 -1.15
CA ASP A 22 4.73 -10.42 -1.82
C ASP A 22 5.17 -9.63 -3.05
N VAL A 23 6.43 -9.81 -3.43
CA VAL A 23 6.93 -9.25 -4.69
C VAL A 23 6.22 -9.96 -5.84
N HIS A 24 5.71 -9.19 -6.79
CA HIS A 24 4.86 -9.58 -7.92
C HIS A 24 3.36 -9.72 -7.64
N ASP A 25 2.89 -9.40 -6.42
CA ASP A 25 1.45 -9.27 -6.19
C ASP A 25 0.84 -8.13 -7.01
N ILE A 26 -0.37 -8.37 -7.50
CA ILE A 26 -1.13 -7.34 -8.21
C ILE A 26 -1.86 -6.49 -7.17
N VAL A 27 -1.53 -5.21 -7.15
CA VAL A 27 -2.07 -4.27 -6.17
C VAL A 27 -2.75 -3.08 -6.82
N ARG A 28 -3.70 -2.53 -6.09
CA ARG A 28 -4.29 -1.23 -6.34
C ARG A 28 -3.77 -0.24 -5.31
N VAL A 29 -3.16 0.83 -5.78
CA VAL A 29 -2.75 1.97 -4.96
C VAL A 29 -3.75 3.09 -5.15
N ASP A 30 -4.30 3.58 -4.04
CA ASP A 30 -5.11 4.79 -4.06
C ASP A 30 -4.23 6.03 -3.79
N LEU A 31 -3.96 6.82 -4.83
CA LEU A 31 -3.27 8.11 -4.72
C LEU A 31 -4.32 9.23 -4.69
N PRO A 32 -4.04 10.39 -4.05
CA PRO A 32 -5.00 11.49 -3.91
C PRO A 32 -5.57 11.97 -5.26
N ASP A 33 -4.76 11.91 -6.31
CA ASP A 33 -5.16 12.37 -7.65
C ASP A 33 -5.64 11.25 -8.57
N ARG A 34 -5.32 9.97 -8.27
CA ARG A 34 -5.59 8.84 -9.17
C ARG A 34 -5.46 7.48 -8.48
N THR A 35 -6.19 6.50 -8.98
CA THR A 35 -5.95 5.09 -8.63
C THR A 35 -4.95 4.48 -9.62
N LEU A 36 -3.93 3.79 -9.10
CA LEU A 36 -2.94 3.07 -9.89
C LEU A 36 -3.09 1.57 -9.65
N TYR A 37 -3.06 0.79 -10.73
CA TYR A 37 -2.98 -0.67 -10.67
C TYR A 37 -1.60 -1.09 -11.16
N GLY A 38 -0.97 -2.03 -10.48
CA GLY A 38 0.39 -2.44 -10.82
C GLY A 38 0.86 -3.66 -10.04
N ASP A 39 2.06 -4.12 -10.34
CA ASP A 39 2.72 -5.20 -9.60
C ASP A 39 3.62 -4.64 -8.49
N VAL A 40 3.62 -5.29 -7.33
CA VAL A 40 4.59 -5.00 -6.27
C VAL A 40 5.98 -5.39 -6.75
N TRP A 41 6.90 -4.44 -6.71
CA TRP A 41 8.29 -4.68 -7.10
C TRP A 41 9.22 -4.80 -5.91
N GLN A 42 8.96 -4.02 -4.84
CA GLN A 42 9.66 -4.11 -3.58
C GLN A 42 8.75 -3.71 -2.42
N VAL A 43 9.05 -4.26 -1.24
CA VAL A 43 8.34 -3.95 0.00
C VAL A 43 9.39 -3.54 1.04
N GLU A 44 9.20 -2.37 1.61
CA GLU A 44 9.86 -1.90 2.83
C GLU A 44 8.82 -1.83 3.96
N ASP A 45 9.27 -1.66 5.20
CA ASP A 45 8.41 -1.66 6.40
C ASP A 45 7.17 -0.74 6.25
N ASP A 46 7.38 0.49 5.78
CA ASP A 46 6.34 1.52 5.65
C ASP A 46 5.96 1.87 4.20
N ARG A 47 6.71 1.37 3.21
CA ARG A 47 6.58 1.77 1.80
C ARG A 47 6.65 0.59 0.86
N VAL A 48 5.95 0.69 -0.24
CA VAL A 48 5.89 -0.34 -1.27
C VAL A 48 6.27 0.31 -2.58
N GLN A 49 7.14 -0.33 -3.34
CA GLN A 49 7.41 0.05 -4.71
C GLN A 49 6.47 -0.71 -5.63
N VAL A 50 5.70 0.01 -6.43
CA VAL A 50 4.75 -0.56 -7.39
C VAL A 50 5.19 -0.20 -8.80
N ARG A 51 5.21 -1.19 -9.69
CA ARG A 51 5.42 -1.00 -11.13
C ARG A 51 4.05 -0.83 -11.79
N GLY A 52 3.83 0.35 -12.38
CA GLY A 52 2.63 0.61 -13.16
C GLY A 52 2.67 0.03 -14.58
N PRO A 53 1.55 0.05 -15.31
CA PRO A 53 1.41 -0.52 -16.65
C PRO A 53 2.31 0.12 -17.73
N GLY A 54 2.93 1.27 -17.43
CA GLY A 54 3.93 1.92 -18.29
C GLY A 54 5.38 1.56 -17.94
N GLY A 55 5.61 0.57 -17.06
CA GLY A 55 6.94 0.22 -16.55
C GLY A 55 7.53 1.23 -15.55
N GLY A 56 6.79 2.30 -15.23
CA GLY A 56 7.17 3.29 -14.24
C GLY A 56 7.11 2.71 -12.84
N LEU A 57 8.20 2.84 -12.09
CA LEU A 57 8.28 2.46 -10.67
C LEU A 57 7.87 3.64 -9.80
N LEU A 58 6.99 3.40 -8.83
CA LEU A 58 6.52 4.41 -7.89
C LEU A 58 6.57 3.88 -6.47
N TRP A 59 7.19 4.64 -5.58
CA TRP A 59 7.11 4.40 -4.14
C TRP A 59 5.82 4.97 -3.57
N VAL A 60 5.08 4.11 -2.88
CA VAL A 60 3.78 4.43 -2.28
C VAL A 60 3.78 3.98 -0.83
N GLU A 61 2.98 4.61 0.02
CA GLU A 61 2.89 4.21 1.42
C GLU A 61 2.13 2.88 1.54
N ARG A 62 2.63 1.95 2.38
CA ARG A 62 2.07 0.59 2.50
C ARG A 62 0.59 0.58 2.87
N TRP A 63 0.15 1.53 3.69
CA TRP A 63 -1.25 1.66 4.12
C TRP A 63 -2.22 2.08 3.00
N ARG A 64 -1.71 2.54 1.84
CA ARG A 64 -2.51 2.91 0.65
C ARG A 64 -2.61 1.77 -0.38
N VAL A 65 -1.91 0.68 -0.16
CA VAL A 65 -1.89 -0.49 -1.04
C VAL A 65 -3.05 -1.40 -0.67
N ILE A 66 -3.80 -1.83 -1.69
CA ILE A 66 -4.94 -2.73 -1.55
C ILE A 66 -4.66 -3.95 -2.44
N LEU A 67 -4.62 -5.12 -1.81
CA LEU A 67 -4.47 -6.42 -2.46
C LEU A 67 -5.81 -6.90 -3.05
N TYR A 68 -5.72 -7.75 -4.08
CA TYR A 68 -6.86 -8.37 -4.78
C TYR A 68 -6.75 -9.89 -4.79
#